data_AF-A0A7J7ESL1-F1
#
_entry.id   AF-A0A7J7ESL1-F1
#
_cell.length_a   1.000
_cell.length_b   1.000
_cell.length_c   1.000
_cell.angle_alpha   90.00
_cell.angle_beta   90.00
_cell.angle_gamma   90.00
#
_symmetry.space_group_name_H-M   'P 1'
#
loop_
_entity.id
_entity.type
_entity.pdbx_description
1 polymer ?
#
loop_
_entity_poly.entity_id
_entity_poly.type
_entity_poly.pdbx_seq_one_letter_code
_entity_poly.pdbx_strand_id
1 'polypeptide(L)'
;MQPAILIATIFLPWCLTFPVPPGTDLKRLDFVMDNFQQFFLPKKESPLLTQRKEIQFQQKFHLNETDVQNKQMLAMLHQPRCGVTDAATDSIFPGSSKWNKHTLTYRIINYPREMKPDTVKDIMHDAVSVWSNVTPLIFQQAKSQDADITLSFWDLGEQLTWEGAYGVPAHGDDWPFDGPGGILGHAFLPDSEAPGVIHFDKGERWSNSYKGFNLFLVAIHELGHSLGLRHSRSQNSIMYPSYVYQDPRTFHLDVDDIQRIQQLYGVCLLEGRGISAGSFTGSLLFSSVPIRKKMFI
;
A
#
# COMPACT_ATOMS: atom_id res chain seq x y z
N MET A 1 49.90 63.90 25.94
CA MET A 1 49.60 62.57 26.52
C MET A 1 48.12 62.30 26.29
N GLN A 2 47.78 61.50 25.26
CA GLN A 2 46.38 61.14 24.98
C GLN A 2 45.99 59.91 25.83
N PRO A 3 44.81 59.89 26.47
CA PRO A 3 44.41 58.76 27.29
C PRO A 3 43.92 57.60 26.41
N ALA A 4 44.43 56.40 26.69
CA ALA A 4 44.00 55.16 26.07
C ALA A 4 42.61 54.76 26.59
N ILE A 5 41.67 54.48 25.68
CA ILE A 5 40.37 53.91 26.01
C ILE A 5 40.53 52.39 26.07
N LEU A 6 40.37 51.81 27.26
CA LEU A 6 40.36 50.37 27.47
C LEU A 6 38.97 49.82 27.08
N ILE A 7 38.87 49.12 25.95
CA ILE A 7 37.65 48.41 25.54
C ILE A 7 37.64 47.06 26.26
N ALA A 8 36.77 46.93 27.27
CA ALA A 8 36.48 45.64 27.90
C ALA A 8 35.44 44.89 27.06
N THR A 9 35.84 43.79 26.41
CA THR A 9 34.94 42.87 25.73
C THR A 9 34.28 41.96 26.77
N ILE A 10 32.99 42.20 27.03
CA ILE A 10 32.15 41.31 27.84
C ILE A 10 31.75 40.12 26.97
N PHE A 11 32.36 38.96 27.21
CA PHE A 11 31.85 37.68 26.69
C PHE A 11 30.64 37.27 27.54
N LEU A 12 29.43 37.60 27.07
CA LEU A 12 28.22 36.93 27.56
C LEU A 12 28.22 35.52 26.94
N PRO A 13 28.25 34.44 27.74
CA PRO A 13 28.14 33.10 27.20
C PRO A 13 26.72 32.97 26.64
N TRP A 14 26.64 32.90 25.31
CA TRP A 14 25.40 32.61 24.59
C TRP A 14 25.05 31.13 24.80
N CYS A 15 24.60 30.78 26.00
CA CYS A 15 23.86 29.55 26.19
C CYS A 15 22.49 29.76 25.55
N LEU A 16 22.38 29.44 24.27
CA LEU A 16 21.09 29.04 23.69
C LEU A 16 20.71 27.72 24.38
N THR A 17 20.12 27.79 25.57
CA THR A 17 19.33 26.67 26.05
C THR A 17 18.08 26.64 25.17
N PHE A 18 18.19 25.94 24.04
CA PHE A 18 17.01 25.51 23.34
C PHE A 18 16.18 24.70 24.34
N PRO A 19 14.91 25.06 24.58
CA PRO A 19 14.06 24.25 25.42
C PRO A 19 14.06 22.84 24.84
N VAL A 20 14.56 21.88 25.61
CA VAL A 20 14.50 20.47 25.24
C VAL A 20 13.01 20.15 25.13
N PRO A 21 12.50 19.75 23.96
CA PRO A 21 11.10 19.38 23.81
C PRO A 21 10.79 18.27 24.83
N PRO A 22 9.63 18.31 25.50
CA PRO A 22 9.25 17.22 26.38
C PRO A 22 9.34 15.88 25.62
N GLY A 23 9.82 14.81 26.26
CA GLY A 23 10.16 13.55 25.57
C GLY A 23 9.00 12.87 24.81
N THR A 24 7.77 13.32 25.00
CA THR A 24 6.60 12.94 24.19
C THR A 24 6.60 13.56 22.79
N ASP A 25 7.16 14.76 22.65
CA ASP A 25 7.22 15.51 21.38
C ASP A 25 8.33 14.95 20.47
N LEU A 26 9.44 14.49 21.05
CA LEU A 26 10.50 13.78 20.32
C LEU A 26 10.01 12.45 19.75
N LYS A 27 9.36 11.58 20.54
CA LYS A 27 8.79 10.33 20.04
C LYS A 27 7.73 10.54 18.96
N ARG A 28 6.95 11.62 19.06
CA ARG A 28 5.97 12.00 18.03
C ARG A 28 6.68 12.43 16.75
N LEU A 29 7.71 13.26 16.86
CA LEU A 29 8.48 13.71 15.70
C LEU A 29 9.18 12.53 15.01
N ASP A 30 9.75 11.60 15.79
CA ASP A 30 10.35 10.37 15.28
C ASP A 30 9.31 9.55 14.50
N PHE A 31 8.12 9.30 15.07
CA PHE A 31 7.04 8.61 14.38
C PHE A 31 6.60 9.29 13.06
N VAL A 32 6.50 10.63 13.06
CA VAL A 32 6.10 11.40 11.89
C VAL A 32 7.18 11.35 10.81
N MET A 33 8.47 11.36 11.19
CA MET A 33 9.60 11.21 10.27
C MET A 33 9.71 9.79 9.72
N ASP A 34 9.55 8.76 10.56
CA ASP A 34 9.61 7.36 10.14
C ASP A 34 8.51 7.06 9.11
N ASN A 35 7.27 7.52 9.37
CA ASN A 35 6.17 7.38 8.42
C ASN A 35 6.45 8.11 7.10
N PHE A 36 7.02 9.32 7.17
CA PHE A 36 7.40 10.07 5.98
C PHE A 36 8.45 9.33 5.14
N GLN A 37 9.51 8.86 5.77
CA GLN A 37 10.58 8.10 5.13
C GLN A 37 10.04 6.81 4.50
N GLN A 38 9.14 6.12 5.21
CA GLN A 38 8.61 4.84 4.76
C GLN A 38 7.66 4.97 3.55
N PHE A 39 6.73 5.94 3.58
CA PHE A 39 5.67 6.00 2.58
C PHE A 39 5.87 7.05 1.49
N PHE A 40 6.55 8.16 1.79
CA PHE A 40 6.65 9.31 0.89
C PHE A 40 8.02 9.46 0.22
N LEU A 41 9.03 8.70 0.67
CA LEU A 41 10.35 8.70 0.06
C LEU A 41 10.63 7.37 -0.68
N PRO A 42 11.15 7.42 -1.92
CA PRO A 42 11.72 6.25 -2.57
C PRO A 42 13.01 5.81 -1.87
N LYS A 43 13.17 4.51 -1.61
CA LYS A 43 14.38 3.91 -0.99
C LYS A 43 15.71 4.24 -1.71
N LYS A 44 15.68 4.65 -2.99
CA LYS A 44 16.86 4.94 -3.82
C LYS A 44 17.24 6.43 -3.88
N GLU A 45 16.64 7.30 -3.07
CA GLU A 45 16.97 8.73 -3.08
C GLU A 45 18.31 9.08 -2.41
N SER A 46 18.96 10.14 -2.91
CA SER A 46 20.21 10.67 -2.36
C SER A 46 20.01 11.22 -0.94
N PRO A 47 20.94 10.99 0.01
CA PRO A 47 20.83 11.47 1.39
C PRO A 47 20.56 12.98 1.53
N LEU A 48 21.12 13.80 0.63
CA LEU A 48 20.93 15.25 0.67
C LEU A 48 19.54 15.68 0.15
N LEU A 49 18.97 14.92 -0.78
CA LEU A 49 17.61 15.14 -1.26
C LEU A 49 16.58 14.71 -0.20
N THR A 50 16.83 13.56 0.44
CA THR A 50 16.08 13.07 1.60
C THR A 50 16.05 14.10 2.71
N GLN A 51 17.21 14.61 3.12
CA GLN A 51 17.31 15.64 4.16
C GLN A 51 16.55 16.93 3.79
N ARG A 52 16.61 17.37 2.52
CA ARG A 52 15.83 18.54 2.07
C ARG A 52 14.32 18.29 2.14
N LYS A 53 13.86 17.11 1.73
CA LYS A 53 12.44 16.74 1.79
C LYS A 53 11.96 16.60 3.22
N GLU A 54 12.76 16.03 4.11
CA GLU A 54 12.49 15.97 5.55
C GLU A 54 12.39 17.37 6.16
N ILE A 55 13.32 18.28 5.84
CA ILE A 55 13.26 19.67 6.32
C ILE A 55 12.01 20.38 5.78
N GLN A 56 11.68 20.21 4.49
CA GLN A 56 10.45 20.79 3.91
C GLN A 56 9.19 20.21 4.54
N PHE A 57 9.19 18.89 4.80
CA PHE A 57 8.14 18.21 5.52
C PHE A 57 8.04 18.86 6.91
N GLN A 58 9.06 18.78 7.76
CA GLN A 58 9.11 19.39 9.10
C GLN A 58 8.71 20.87 9.14
N GLN A 59 9.13 21.71 8.19
CA GLN A 59 8.72 23.11 8.09
C GLN A 59 7.22 23.27 7.79
N LYS A 60 6.61 22.32 7.08
CA LYS A 60 5.16 22.24 6.91
C LYS A 60 4.47 21.78 8.20
N PHE A 61 5.13 20.94 9.01
CA PHE A 61 4.66 20.48 10.32
C PHE A 61 5.12 21.43 11.44
N HIS A 62 4.49 22.60 11.54
CA HIS A 62 4.50 23.34 12.80
C HIS A 62 3.59 22.58 13.79
N LEU A 63 4.16 21.64 14.55
CA LEU A 63 3.45 20.74 15.48
C LEU A 63 2.87 21.49 16.70
N ASN A 64 1.90 22.37 16.47
CA ASN A 64 1.05 22.92 17.53
C ASN A 64 -0.18 22.02 17.71
N GLU A 65 -0.34 21.45 18.90
CA GLU A 65 -1.41 20.48 19.24
C GLU A 65 -2.83 21.06 19.17
N THR A 66 -2.96 22.38 19.15
CA THR A 66 -4.24 23.10 19.05
C THR A 66 -4.70 23.27 17.60
N ASP A 67 -3.84 22.99 16.62
CA ASP A 67 -4.20 23.07 15.21
C ASP A 67 -4.98 21.83 14.78
N VAL A 68 -6.19 22.06 14.25
CA VAL A 68 -7.09 21.02 13.73
C VAL A 68 -6.44 20.25 12.58
N GLN A 69 -5.60 20.92 11.77
CA GLN A 69 -4.90 20.29 10.65
C GLN A 69 -3.87 19.26 11.14
N ASN A 70 -3.16 19.54 12.23
CA ASN A 70 -2.20 18.62 12.83
C ASN A 70 -2.89 17.38 13.42
N LYS A 71 -4.06 17.53 14.04
CA LYS A 71 -4.82 16.40 14.59
C LYS A 71 -5.35 15.48 13.48
N GLN A 72 -5.89 16.05 12.41
CA GLN A 72 -6.38 15.28 11.28
C GLN A 72 -5.25 14.52 10.59
N MET A 73 -4.09 15.15 10.43
CA MET A 73 -2.93 14.53 9.80
C MET A 73 -2.28 13.46 10.68
N LEU A 74 -2.13 13.69 11.99
CA LEU A 74 -1.68 12.65 12.93
C LEU A 74 -2.64 11.46 12.92
N ALA A 75 -3.95 11.70 12.86
CA ALA A 75 -4.93 10.63 12.74
C ALA A 75 -4.72 9.82 11.44
N MET A 76 -4.39 10.47 10.32
CA MET A 76 -4.05 9.77 9.07
C MET A 76 -2.77 8.94 9.18
N LEU A 77 -1.74 9.42 9.87
CA LEU A 77 -0.48 8.68 10.08
C LEU A 77 -0.69 7.41 10.91
N HIS A 78 -1.67 7.40 11.80
CA HIS A 78 -2.05 6.24 12.62
C HIS A 78 -3.11 5.34 11.97
N GLN A 79 -3.62 5.66 10.78
CA GLN A 79 -4.60 4.80 10.12
C GLN A 79 -3.91 3.55 9.57
N PRO A 80 -4.47 2.35 9.84
CA PRO A 80 -4.01 1.13 9.20
C PRO A 80 -4.06 1.27 7.67
N ARG A 81 -3.04 0.78 6.98
CA ARG A 81 -2.81 1.06 5.56
C ARG A 81 -1.99 -0.02 4.87
N CYS A 82 -1.88 0.09 3.56
CA CYS A 82 -0.94 -0.67 2.73
C CYS A 82 0.50 -0.19 2.96
N GLY A 83 1.43 -1.16 2.93
CA GLY A 83 2.88 -1.00 3.11
C GLY A 83 3.62 -0.46 1.88
N VAL A 84 2.96 -0.42 0.71
CA VAL A 84 3.57 0.07 -0.55
C VAL A 84 3.75 1.59 -0.51
N THR A 85 4.87 2.08 -1.05
CA THR A 85 5.18 3.52 -1.09
C THR A 85 4.21 4.34 -1.96
N ASP A 86 3.83 5.51 -1.47
CA ASP A 86 3.01 6.52 -2.17
C ASP A 86 3.83 7.33 -3.19
N ALA A 87 5.16 7.36 -3.06
CA ALA A 87 6.05 8.30 -3.77
C ALA A 87 6.00 8.21 -5.30
N ALA A 88 5.47 7.11 -5.85
CA ALA A 88 5.40 6.87 -7.28
C ALA A 88 3.99 7.07 -7.88
N THR A 89 3.05 7.67 -7.14
CA THR A 89 1.75 8.08 -7.71
C THR A 89 1.86 9.09 -8.85
N ASP A 90 2.99 9.81 -8.95
CA ASP A 90 3.19 10.92 -9.89
C ASP A 90 4.06 10.57 -11.11
N SER A 91 4.39 9.30 -11.37
CA SER A 91 5.12 8.96 -12.60
C SER A 91 4.21 9.16 -13.82
N ILE A 92 4.46 10.26 -14.54
CA ILE A 92 3.80 10.78 -15.76
C ILE A 92 3.77 9.77 -16.94
N PHE A 93 4.31 8.56 -16.77
CA PHE A 93 4.15 7.43 -17.67
C PHE A 93 3.38 6.29 -16.98
N PRO A 94 2.04 6.25 -17.09
CA PRO A 94 1.30 5.03 -16.84
C PRO A 94 1.58 4.08 -18.00
N GLY A 95 2.32 2.97 -17.82
CA GLY A 95 2.41 2.03 -18.95
C GLY A 95 3.38 0.87 -19.02
N SER A 96 4.20 0.50 -18.01
CA SER A 96 5.10 -0.66 -18.19
C SER A 96 5.05 -1.75 -17.13
N SER A 97 4.59 -1.46 -15.91
CA SER A 97 4.46 -2.51 -14.90
C SER A 97 3.19 -3.31 -15.14
N LYS A 98 3.28 -4.34 -15.97
CA LYS A 98 2.18 -5.26 -16.24
C LYS A 98 2.71 -6.64 -16.59
N TRP A 99 1.86 -7.63 -16.39
CA TRP A 99 2.08 -8.97 -16.91
C TRP A 99 1.97 -8.99 -18.44
N ASN A 100 2.96 -9.58 -19.10
CA ASN A 100 2.96 -9.80 -20.56
C ASN A 100 2.24 -11.09 -20.96
N LYS A 101 1.18 -11.45 -20.22
CA LYS A 101 0.35 -12.63 -20.46
C LYS A 101 -1.04 -12.42 -19.89
N HIS A 102 -1.99 -13.21 -20.40
CA HIS A 102 -3.41 -13.08 -20.03
C HIS A 102 -3.83 -14.08 -18.95
N THR A 103 -3.22 -15.26 -18.90
CA THR A 103 -3.49 -16.25 -17.86
C THR A 103 -2.45 -16.11 -16.76
N LEU A 104 -2.91 -15.73 -15.57
CA LEU A 104 -2.12 -15.62 -14.35
C LEU A 104 -2.48 -16.76 -13.41
N THR A 105 -1.46 -17.39 -12.86
CA THR A 105 -1.63 -18.42 -11.83
C THR A 105 -1.46 -17.81 -10.45
N TYR A 106 -2.28 -18.21 -9.48
CA TYR A 106 -2.15 -17.75 -8.10
C TYR A 106 -2.08 -18.90 -7.11
N ARG A 107 -1.34 -18.72 -6.02
CA ARG A 107 -1.17 -19.74 -4.97
C ARG A 107 -1.16 -19.12 -3.58
N ILE A 108 -1.86 -19.76 -2.65
CA ILE A 108 -1.82 -19.43 -1.22
C ILE A 108 -0.76 -20.32 -0.58
N ILE A 109 0.26 -19.72 0.02
CA ILE A 109 1.40 -20.44 0.62
C ILE A 109 1.06 -20.91 2.04
N ASN A 110 0.45 -20.05 2.84
CA ASN A 110 0.05 -20.31 4.22
C ASN A 110 -1.21 -19.49 4.57
N TYR A 111 -1.67 -19.55 5.82
CA TYR A 111 -2.97 -19.02 6.24
C TYR A 111 -2.85 -18.22 7.55
N PRO A 112 -3.72 -17.22 7.80
CA PRO A 112 -3.74 -16.45 9.04
C PRO A 112 -4.28 -17.31 10.20
N ARG A 113 -3.97 -16.89 11.43
CA ARG A 113 -4.26 -17.68 12.65
C ARG A 113 -5.76 -17.86 12.90
N GLU A 114 -6.55 -16.81 12.65
CA GLU A 114 -7.95 -16.72 13.06
C GLU A 114 -8.97 -17.12 11.97
N MET A 115 -8.51 -17.56 10.79
CA MET A 115 -9.40 -17.93 9.68
C MET A 115 -9.17 -19.35 9.19
N LYS A 116 -10.28 -20.03 8.86
CA LYS A 116 -10.21 -21.37 8.27
C LYS A 116 -9.60 -21.30 6.87
N PRO A 117 -8.72 -22.25 6.49
CA PRO A 117 -8.12 -22.28 5.15
C PRO A 117 -9.12 -22.20 4.01
N ASP A 118 -10.26 -22.88 4.10
CA ASP A 118 -11.27 -22.87 3.03
C ASP A 118 -11.94 -21.50 2.89
N THR A 119 -12.20 -20.80 4.01
CA THR A 119 -12.69 -19.42 3.97
C THR A 119 -11.69 -18.48 3.29
N VAL A 120 -10.39 -18.67 3.52
CA VAL A 120 -9.35 -17.88 2.86
C VAL A 120 -9.30 -18.18 1.37
N LYS A 121 -9.40 -19.47 0.96
CA LYS A 121 -9.46 -19.85 -0.45
C LYS A 121 -10.65 -19.20 -1.17
N ASP A 122 -11.83 -19.22 -0.56
CA ASP A 122 -13.03 -18.59 -1.10
C ASP A 122 -12.83 -17.07 -1.25
N ILE A 123 -12.26 -16.42 -0.23
CA ILE A 123 -11.95 -14.98 -0.28
C ILE A 123 -10.97 -14.65 -1.41
N MET A 124 -9.88 -15.41 -1.54
CA MET A 124 -8.89 -15.15 -2.58
C MET A 124 -9.45 -15.40 -3.98
N HIS A 125 -10.30 -16.42 -4.14
CA HIS A 125 -11.02 -16.67 -5.38
C HIS A 125 -11.95 -15.50 -5.74
N ASP A 126 -12.70 -14.97 -4.77
CA ASP A 126 -13.59 -13.83 -4.99
C ASP A 126 -12.81 -12.54 -5.28
N ALA A 127 -11.66 -12.33 -4.62
CA ALA A 127 -10.79 -11.18 -4.85
C ALA A 127 -10.18 -11.17 -6.26
N VAL A 128 -9.66 -12.30 -6.77
CA VAL A 128 -9.19 -12.37 -8.16
C VAL A 128 -10.35 -12.23 -9.16
N SER A 129 -11.55 -12.70 -8.79
CA SER A 129 -12.74 -12.57 -9.63
C SER A 129 -13.11 -11.10 -9.88
N VAL A 130 -12.96 -10.22 -8.88
CA VAL A 130 -13.18 -8.77 -9.01
C VAL A 130 -12.37 -8.19 -10.17
N TRP A 131 -11.06 -8.46 -10.22
CA TRP A 131 -10.19 -7.98 -11.30
C TRP A 131 -10.46 -8.67 -12.63
N SER A 132 -10.77 -9.97 -12.63
CA SER A 132 -11.10 -10.74 -13.84
C SER A 132 -12.40 -10.30 -14.53
N ASN A 133 -13.29 -9.61 -13.81
CA ASN A 133 -14.56 -9.12 -14.33
C ASN A 133 -14.40 -7.84 -15.15
N VAL A 134 -13.32 -7.09 -14.93
CA VAL A 134 -13.09 -5.78 -15.58
C VAL A 134 -11.88 -5.78 -16.53
N THR A 135 -11.14 -6.89 -16.59
CA THR A 135 -9.98 -7.10 -17.46
C THR A 135 -10.15 -8.36 -18.33
N PRO A 136 -9.37 -8.53 -19.42
CA PRO A 136 -9.29 -9.80 -20.14
C PRO A 136 -8.43 -10.87 -19.44
N LEU A 137 -7.92 -10.59 -18.23
CA LEU A 137 -7.09 -11.54 -17.48
C LEU A 137 -7.91 -12.74 -16.99
N ILE A 138 -7.26 -13.90 -17.00
CA ILE A 138 -7.78 -15.16 -16.48
C ILE A 138 -6.92 -15.55 -15.29
N PHE A 139 -7.55 -15.81 -14.15
CA PHE A 139 -6.87 -16.27 -12.95
C PHE A 139 -7.12 -17.76 -12.74
N GLN A 140 -6.06 -18.52 -12.48
CA GLN A 140 -6.14 -19.95 -12.21
C GLN A 140 -5.41 -20.28 -10.93
N GLN A 141 -6.04 -21.03 -10.03
CA GLN A 141 -5.36 -21.48 -8.83
C GLN A 141 -4.33 -22.55 -9.22
N ALA A 142 -3.06 -22.32 -8.88
CA ALA A 142 -1.98 -23.23 -9.22
C ALA A 142 -2.08 -24.55 -8.44
N LYS A 143 -1.84 -25.67 -9.14
CA LYS A 143 -1.68 -27.01 -8.52
C LYS A 143 -0.20 -27.34 -8.24
N SER A 144 0.72 -26.62 -8.90
CA SER A 144 2.17 -26.73 -8.78
C SER A 144 2.72 -25.87 -7.64
N GLN A 145 4.00 -26.04 -7.32
CA GLN A 145 4.71 -25.20 -6.36
C GLN A 145 4.96 -23.76 -6.87
N ASP A 146 5.08 -23.59 -8.19
CA ASP A 146 5.33 -22.31 -8.83
C ASP A 146 4.01 -21.65 -9.31
N ALA A 147 3.90 -20.33 -9.14
CA ALA A 147 2.75 -19.51 -9.50
C ALA A 147 3.16 -18.04 -9.70
N ASP A 148 2.46 -17.33 -10.59
CA ASP A 148 2.76 -15.92 -10.92
C ASP A 148 2.48 -14.97 -9.77
N ILE A 149 1.40 -15.26 -9.03
CA ILE A 149 0.99 -14.49 -7.87
C ILE A 149 1.04 -15.43 -6.66
N THR A 150 1.80 -15.05 -5.65
CA THR A 150 1.87 -15.82 -4.40
C THR A 150 1.36 -14.99 -3.26
N LEU A 151 0.49 -15.60 -2.44
CA LEU A 151 -0.15 -14.94 -1.30
C LEU A 151 0.28 -15.65 -0.02
N SER A 152 0.78 -14.87 0.94
CA SER A 152 1.27 -15.42 2.20
C SER A 152 1.11 -14.46 3.37
N PHE A 153 1.05 -15.02 4.57
CA PHE A 153 0.82 -14.36 5.85
C PHE A 153 2.07 -14.52 6.70
N TRP A 154 2.64 -13.43 7.18
CA TRP A 154 3.90 -13.45 7.93
C TRP A 154 3.79 -12.66 9.22
N ASP A 155 4.35 -13.20 10.29
CA ASP A 155 4.41 -12.48 11.57
C ASP A 155 5.61 -11.52 11.60
N LEU A 156 5.59 -10.63 12.58
CA LEU A 156 6.75 -9.92 13.12
C LEU A 156 7.88 -10.91 13.49
N GLY A 157 8.71 -11.31 12.53
CA GLY A 157 9.93 -12.10 12.79
C GLY A 157 9.88 -13.60 12.47
N GLU A 158 8.86 -14.15 11.80
CA GLU A 158 8.86 -15.59 11.45
C GLU A 158 9.74 -15.91 10.23
N GLN A 159 11.07 -15.87 10.41
CA GLN A 159 11.98 -16.59 9.53
C GLN A 159 11.98 -18.08 9.94
N LEU A 160 11.73 -18.99 8.99
CA LEU A 160 12.17 -20.37 9.13
C LEU A 160 13.70 -20.36 9.26
N THR A 161 14.18 -20.46 10.49
CA THR A 161 15.60 -20.47 10.81
C THR A 161 16.26 -21.68 10.17
N TRP A 162 17.01 -21.46 9.09
CA TRP A 162 18.24 -22.22 8.87
C TRP A 162 19.33 -21.49 9.67
N GLU A 163 20.05 -22.21 10.50
CA GLU A 163 21.02 -21.67 11.46
C GLU A 163 22.03 -20.71 10.79
N GLY A 164 22.03 -19.44 11.20
CA GLY A 164 23.22 -18.58 11.06
C GLY A 164 23.05 -17.19 10.41
N ALA A 165 21.88 -16.78 9.94
CA ALA A 165 21.71 -15.46 9.32
C ALA A 165 21.12 -14.42 10.29
N TYR A 166 21.98 -13.74 11.06
CA TYR A 166 21.57 -12.51 11.75
C TYR A 166 21.25 -11.43 10.70
N GLY A 167 20.01 -10.93 10.69
CA GLY A 167 19.63 -9.69 10.00
C GLY A 167 18.82 -9.80 8.72
N VAL A 168 18.20 -10.94 8.41
CA VAL A 168 17.26 -11.05 7.27
C VAL A 168 15.83 -10.82 7.78
N PRO A 169 15.03 -9.93 7.16
CA PRO A 169 13.64 -9.73 7.55
C PRO A 169 12.80 -11.00 7.46
N ALA A 170 11.78 -11.12 8.33
CA ALA A 170 10.98 -12.31 8.60
C ALA A 170 10.50 -13.09 7.35
N HIS A 171 10.13 -12.36 6.31
CA HIS A 171 9.54 -12.91 5.09
C HIS A 171 10.40 -12.64 3.84
N GLY A 172 11.70 -12.38 4.05
CA GLY A 172 12.70 -12.35 2.99
C GLY A 172 12.76 -11.08 2.14
N ASP A 173 12.07 -9.99 2.54
CA ASP A 173 12.13 -8.69 1.86
C ASP A 173 12.40 -7.53 2.84
N ASP A 174 12.83 -6.37 2.33
CA ASP A 174 13.20 -5.21 3.16
C ASP A 174 12.00 -4.42 3.75
N TRP A 175 10.81 -5.03 3.86
CA TRP A 175 9.57 -4.39 4.29
C TRP A 175 8.94 -5.14 5.48
N PRO A 176 9.57 -5.11 6.67
CA PRO A 176 9.03 -5.82 7.83
C PRO A 176 7.64 -5.30 8.23
N PHE A 177 6.79 -6.22 8.65
CA PHE A 177 5.51 -5.90 9.28
C PHE A 177 5.69 -5.32 10.68
N ASP A 178 4.66 -4.68 11.21
CA ASP A 178 4.65 -3.94 12.49
C ASP A 178 3.70 -4.52 13.55
N GLY A 179 2.92 -5.56 13.22
CA GLY A 179 2.03 -6.27 14.13
C GLY A 179 0.60 -5.75 14.08
N PRO A 180 -0.15 -5.74 15.19
CA PRO A 180 -1.55 -5.31 15.15
C PRO A 180 -1.70 -3.81 14.82
N GLY A 181 -2.45 -3.51 13.77
CA GLY A 181 -2.62 -2.18 13.20
C GLY A 181 -1.40 -1.74 12.39
N GLY A 182 -1.49 -0.55 11.77
CA GLY A 182 -0.39 -0.04 10.96
C GLY A 182 -0.37 -0.68 9.57
N ILE A 183 0.58 -1.57 9.27
CA ILE A 183 0.75 -2.14 7.93
C ILE A 183 -0.04 -3.45 7.81
N LEU A 184 -1.10 -3.44 7.00
CA LEU A 184 -1.95 -4.62 6.81
C LEU A 184 -1.34 -5.64 5.85
N GLY A 185 -0.54 -5.18 4.91
CA GLY A 185 0.00 -5.97 3.81
C GLY A 185 0.78 -5.12 2.83
N HIS A 186 1.46 -5.79 1.91
CA HIS A 186 2.09 -5.17 0.77
C HIS A 186 2.21 -6.16 -0.39
N ALA A 187 2.41 -5.62 -1.58
CA ALA A 187 2.55 -6.40 -2.79
C ALA A 187 3.60 -5.82 -3.72
N PHE A 188 4.16 -6.72 -4.53
CA PHE A 188 5.21 -6.42 -5.48
C PHE A 188 4.64 -6.28 -6.89
N LEU A 189 4.95 -5.16 -7.52
CA LEU A 189 4.55 -4.83 -8.88
C LEU A 189 5.13 -5.86 -9.90
N PRO A 190 4.47 -6.07 -11.06
CA PRO A 190 4.94 -6.97 -12.12
C PRO A 190 6.37 -6.75 -12.64
N ASP A 191 6.92 -5.54 -12.51
CA ASP A 191 8.26 -5.15 -12.97
C ASP A 191 9.30 -5.10 -11.84
N SER A 192 8.97 -5.59 -10.65
CA SER A 192 9.88 -5.67 -9.51
C SER A 192 10.77 -6.92 -9.53
N GLU A 193 11.69 -7.03 -8.57
CA GLU A 193 12.56 -8.21 -8.42
C GLU A 193 11.82 -9.46 -7.91
N ALA A 194 10.63 -9.29 -7.32
CA ALA A 194 9.78 -10.37 -6.80
C ALA A 194 8.34 -10.23 -7.31
N PRO A 195 8.10 -10.28 -8.63
CA PRO A 195 6.83 -9.89 -9.22
C PRO A 195 5.68 -10.77 -8.74
N GLY A 196 4.55 -10.14 -8.37
CA GLY A 196 3.34 -10.85 -7.97
C GLY A 196 3.35 -11.44 -6.56
N VAL A 197 4.42 -11.25 -5.79
CA VAL A 197 4.45 -11.62 -4.38
C VAL A 197 3.54 -10.68 -3.59
N ILE A 198 2.68 -11.24 -2.75
CA ILE A 198 1.75 -10.54 -1.86
C ILE A 198 1.93 -11.08 -0.45
N HIS A 199 2.21 -10.17 0.48
CA HIS A 199 2.37 -10.44 1.89
C HIS A 199 1.26 -9.76 2.69
N PHE A 200 0.72 -10.47 3.67
CA PHE A 200 -0.23 -9.96 4.65
C PHE A 200 0.38 -10.07 6.05
N ASP A 201 0.14 -9.07 6.90
CA ASP A 201 0.61 -9.14 8.29
C ASP A 201 -0.22 -10.16 9.08
N LYS A 202 0.40 -11.23 9.55
CA LYS A 202 -0.24 -12.30 10.33
C LYS A 202 -0.50 -11.92 11.78
N GLY A 203 0.10 -10.82 12.25
CA GLY A 203 -0.23 -10.17 13.52
C GLY A 203 -1.61 -9.52 13.53
N GLU A 204 -2.21 -9.33 12.35
CA GLU A 204 -3.52 -8.70 12.23
C GLU A 204 -4.69 -9.62 12.54
N ARG A 205 -5.74 -9.00 13.07
CA ARG A 205 -7.02 -9.67 13.33
C ARG A 205 -7.84 -9.78 12.05
N TRP A 206 -7.51 -10.77 11.23
CA TRP A 206 -8.20 -11.03 9.95
C TRP A 206 -9.63 -11.53 10.13
N SER A 207 -10.54 -11.02 9.29
CA SER A 207 -11.96 -11.35 9.30
C SER A 207 -12.54 -11.39 7.90
N ASN A 208 -13.68 -12.06 7.74
CA ASN A 208 -14.57 -11.93 6.58
C ASN A 208 -15.77 -11.00 6.87
N SER A 209 -15.74 -10.27 7.99
CA SER A 209 -16.79 -9.37 8.46
C SER A 209 -16.22 -7.98 8.78
N TYR A 210 -16.99 -7.13 9.46
CA TYR A 210 -16.53 -5.84 10.00
C TYR A 210 -15.75 -5.98 11.33
N LYS A 211 -15.70 -7.19 11.93
CA LYS A 211 -15.04 -7.44 13.22
C LYS A 211 -13.57 -7.82 13.00
N GLY A 212 -12.75 -6.82 12.69
CA GLY A 212 -11.34 -6.96 12.32
C GLY A 212 -11.07 -6.37 10.94
N PHE A 213 -9.89 -6.63 10.39
CA PHE A 213 -9.56 -6.24 9.03
C PHE A 213 -10.17 -7.25 8.05
N ASN A 214 -10.91 -6.74 7.07
CA ASN A 214 -11.60 -7.58 6.12
C ASN A 214 -10.61 -8.06 5.06
N LEU A 215 -10.26 -9.35 5.10
CA LEU A 215 -9.24 -9.93 4.23
C LEU A 215 -9.59 -9.80 2.75
N PHE A 216 -10.88 -9.82 2.38
CA PHE A 216 -11.30 -9.63 0.98
C PHE A 216 -10.94 -8.24 0.46
N LEU A 217 -11.15 -7.19 1.25
CA LEU A 217 -10.82 -5.82 0.82
C LEU A 217 -9.31 -5.63 0.67
N VAL A 218 -8.52 -6.07 1.65
CA VAL A 218 -7.06 -5.96 1.60
C VAL A 218 -6.51 -6.81 0.46
N ALA A 219 -7.03 -8.02 0.25
CA ALA A 219 -6.60 -8.87 -0.86
C ALA A 219 -6.89 -8.25 -2.23
N ILE A 220 -8.04 -7.60 -2.44
CA ILE A 220 -8.31 -6.88 -3.71
C ILE A 220 -7.29 -5.76 -3.92
N HIS A 221 -7.02 -4.98 -2.87
CA HIS A 221 -6.03 -3.88 -2.92
C HIS A 221 -4.65 -4.39 -3.31
N GLU A 222 -4.11 -5.37 -2.58
CA GLU A 222 -2.78 -5.91 -2.83
C GLU A 222 -2.71 -6.65 -4.18
N LEU A 223 -3.80 -7.30 -4.62
CA LEU A 223 -3.88 -7.84 -5.97
C LEU A 223 -3.79 -6.73 -7.02
N GLY A 224 -4.40 -5.56 -6.79
CA GLY A 224 -4.27 -4.41 -7.69
C GLY A 224 -2.81 -4.02 -7.90
N HIS A 225 -2.01 -3.99 -6.83
CA HIS A 225 -0.55 -3.81 -6.92
C HIS A 225 0.13 -4.94 -7.69
N SER A 226 -0.19 -6.20 -7.40
CA SER A 226 0.37 -7.34 -8.15
C SER A 226 0.03 -7.31 -9.65
N LEU A 227 -0.98 -6.53 -10.05
CA LEU A 227 -1.39 -6.29 -11.43
C LEU A 227 -0.84 -4.97 -12.00
N GLY A 228 -0.07 -4.20 -11.24
CA GLY A 228 0.59 -2.98 -11.71
C GLY A 228 -0.10 -1.67 -11.33
N LEU A 229 -1.21 -1.71 -10.58
CA LEU A 229 -1.82 -0.49 -10.06
C LEU A 229 -0.96 0.11 -8.94
N ARG A 230 -0.97 1.44 -8.86
CA ARG A 230 -0.41 2.19 -7.73
C ARG A 230 -1.54 2.74 -6.88
N HIS A 231 -1.22 3.32 -5.73
CA HIS A 231 -2.22 3.96 -4.89
C HIS A 231 -3.04 5.03 -5.65
N SER A 232 -4.32 5.14 -5.30
CA SER A 232 -5.20 6.23 -5.71
C SER A 232 -5.24 7.31 -4.64
N ARG A 233 -5.53 8.55 -5.05
CA ARG A 233 -5.83 9.66 -4.11
C ARG A 233 -7.30 9.70 -3.69
N SER A 234 -8.16 8.92 -4.35
CA SER A 234 -9.60 8.84 -4.06
C SER A 234 -9.86 7.89 -2.90
N GLN A 235 -10.57 8.33 -1.85
CA GLN A 235 -10.97 7.48 -0.72
C GLN A 235 -11.99 6.40 -1.08
N ASN A 236 -12.67 6.55 -2.22
CA ASN A 236 -13.63 5.55 -2.70
C ASN A 236 -12.95 4.39 -3.45
N SER A 237 -11.74 4.64 -3.97
CA SER A 237 -10.96 3.64 -4.69
C SER A 237 -10.49 2.55 -3.75
N ILE A 238 -10.56 1.29 -4.19
CA ILE A 238 -9.99 0.18 -3.42
C ILE A 238 -8.47 0.32 -3.32
N MET A 239 -7.83 1.04 -4.25
CA MET A 239 -6.41 1.36 -4.23
C MET A 239 -6.07 2.59 -3.37
N TYR A 240 -7.00 3.12 -2.57
CA TYR A 240 -6.65 4.13 -1.54
C TYR A 240 -5.70 3.50 -0.51
N PRO A 241 -4.58 4.15 -0.14
CA PRO A 241 -3.55 3.54 0.70
C PRO A 241 -4.04 3.15 2.09
N SER A 242 -4.89 3.98 2.71
CA SER A 242 -5.42 3.70 4.04
C SER A 242 -6.63 2.77 3.98
N TYR A 243 -6.74 1.88 4.95
CA TYR A 243 -7.85 0.93 5.04
C TYR A 243 -9.17 1.66 5.29
N VAL A 244 -10.09 1.52 4.34
CA VAL A 244 -11.47 1.98 4.43
C VAL A 244 -12.38 0.77 4.30
N TYR A 245 -13.17 0.49 5.33
CA TYR A 245 -14.12 -0.61 5.27
C TYR A 245 -15.23 -0.33 4.26
N GLN A 246 -15.39 -1.23 3.31
CA GLN A 246 -16.52 -1.28 2.37
C GLN A 246 -17.26 -2.60 2.57
N ASP A 247 -18.58 -2.59 2.64
CA ASP A 247 -19.36 -3.82 2.84
C ASP A 247 -19.18 -4.76 1.63
N PRO A 248 -18.58 -5.96 1.80
CA PRO A 248 -18.35 -6.88 0.69
C PRO A 248 -19.63 -7.28 -0.08
N ARG A 249 -20.80 -7.16 0.54
CA ARG A 249 -22.09 -7.48 -0.10
C ARG A 249 -22.52 -6.46 -1.14
N THR A 250 -22.04 -5.22 -1.01
CA THR A 250 -22.37 -4.10 -1.91
C THR A 250 -21.13 -3.54 -2.61
N PHE A 251 -19.98 -4.17 -2.39
CA PHE A 251 -18.70 -3.74 -2.92
C PHE A 251 -18.69 -3.75 -4.45
N HIS A 252 -18.10 -2.72 -5.02
CA HIS A 252 -17.79 -2.58 -6.43
C HIS A 252 -16.53 -1.71 -6.58
N LEU A 253 -15.76 -1.94 -7.64
CA LEU A 253 -14.61 -1.10 -7.94
C LEU A 253 -15.05 0.34 -8.26
N ASP A 254 -14.24 1.31 -7.83
CA ASP A 254 -14.41 2.69 -8.24
C ASP A 254 -14.10 2.84 -9.75
N VAL A 255 -14.66 3.88 -10.37
CA VAL A 255 -14.42 4.17 -11.79
C VAL A 255 -12.93 4.43 -12.05
N ASP A 256 -12.21 5.04 -11.09
CA ASP A 256 -10.75 5.22 -11.16
C ASP A 256 -10.01 3.87 -11.28
N ASP A 257 -10.37 2.90 -10.43
CA ASP A 257 -9.76 1.57 -10.41
C ASP A 257 -9.97 0.85 -11.75
N ILE A 258 -11.20 0.89 -12.27
CA ILE A 258 -11.58 0.26 -13.54
C ILE A 258 -10.82 0.89 -14.70
N GLN A 259 -10.78 2.22 -14.79
CA GLN A 259 -10.12 2.90 -15.90
C GLN A 259 -8.61 2.62 -15.90
N ARG A 260 -7.97 2.66 -14.71
CA ARG A 260 -6.53 2.47 -14.58
C ARG A 260 -6.11 1.03 -14.87
N ILE A 261 -6.88 0.03 -14.44
CA ILE A 261 -6.56 -1.36 -14.78
C ILE A 261 -6.79 -1.66 -16.26
N GLN A 262 -7.81 -1.05 -16.86
CA GLN A 262 -8.10 -1.20 -18.29
C GLN A 262 -7.08 -0.46 -19.18
N GLN A 263 -6.41 0.57 -18.68
CA GLN A 263 -5.27 1.16 -19.39
C GLN A 263 -4.08 0.18 -19.50
N LEU A 264 -3.91 -0.73 -18.53
CA LEU A 264 -2.84 -1.73 -18.55
C LEU A 264 -3.19 -2.96 -19.41
N TYR A 265 -4.42 -3.46 -19.28
CA TYR A 265 -4.84 -4.76 -19.82
C TYR A 265 -5.93 -4.69 -20.89
N GLY A 266 -6.56 -3.54 -21.10
CA GLY A 266 -7.75 -3.41 -21.95
C GLY A 266 -9.04 -3.81 -21.24
N VAL A 267 -10.17 -3.62 -21.95
CA VAL A 267 -11.51 -3.94 -21.45
C VAL A 267 -11.79 -5.44 -21.51
N CYS A 268 -12.57 -5.95 -20.56
CA CYS A 268 -13.11 -7.31 -20.64
C CYS A 268 -14.16 -7.37 -21.76
N LEU A 269 -13.77 -7.84 -22.94
CA LEU A 269 -14.73 -8.16 -24.00
C LEU A 269 -15.35 -9.52 -23.67
N LEU A 270 -16.63 -9.53 -23.32
CA LEU A 270 -17.38 -10.78 -23.24
C LEU A 270 -17.49 -11.36 -24.66
N GLU A 271 -16.61 -12.29 -25.03
CA GLU A 271 -16.87 -13.16 -26.18
C GLU A 271 -18.21 -13.88 -25.95
N GLY A 272 -19.25 -13.45 -26.67
CA GLY A 272 -20.57 -14.09 -26.61
C GLY A 272 -21.80 -13.19 -26.50
N ARG A 273 -21.70 -11.87 -26.60
CA ARG A 273 -22.89 -11.03 -26.89
C ARG A 273 -22.57 -10.00 -27.97
N GLY A 274 -23.13 -10.22 -29.15
CA GLY A 274 -22.96 -9.36 -30.31
C GLY A 274 -23.32 -7.91 -30.00
N ILE A 275 -22.31 -7.07 -29.93
CA ILE A 275 -22.45 -5.64 -30.22
C ILE A 275 -21.72 -5.44 -31.55
N SER A 276 -22.51 -5.33 -32.62
CA SER A 276 -21.98 -4.90 -33.91
C SER A 276 -21.31 -3.56 -33.73
N ALA A 277 -20.08 -3.42 -34.22
CA ALA A 277 -19.35 -2.16 -34.26
C ALA A 277 -20.15 -1.12 -35.05
N GLY A 278 -20.87 -0.26 -34.33
CA GLY A 278 -21.46 0.98 -34.83
C GLY A 278 -20.84 2.12 -34.05
N SER A 279 -20.18 3.03 -34.76
CA SER A 279 -19.68 4.34 -34.33
C SER A 279 -20.29 4.87 -33.01
N PHE A 280 -19.52 4.88 -31.92
CA PHE A 280 -19.92 5.50 -30.65
C PHE A 280 -19.19 6.84 -30.46
N THR A 281 -19.85 7.93 -30.86
CA THR A 281 -19.74 9.22 -30.18
C THR A 281 -20.87 9.28 -29.16
N GLY A 282 -20.56 9.03 -27.88
CA GLY A 282 -21.56 9.14 -26.82
C GLY A 282 -21.17 8.46 -25.52
N SER A 283 -21.21 9.23 -24.44
CA SER A 283 -20.98 8.85 -23.04
C SER A 283 -21.57 7.48 -22.68
N LEU A 284 -20.71 6.52 -22.36
CA LEU A 284 -21.12 5.27 -21.73
C LEU A 284 -21.24 5.52 -20.22
N LEU A 285 -22.49 5.54 -19.75
CA LEU A 285 -22.81 5.40 -18.34
C LEU A 285 -22.40 3.97 -17.91
N PHE A 286 -21.31 3.88 -17.14
CA PHE A 286 -20.91 2.63 -16.49
C PHE A 286 -21.87 2.33 -15.34
N SER A 287 -22.89 1.52 -15.61
CA SER A 287 -23.70 0.93 -14.54
C SER A 287 -22.90 -0.18 -13.85
N SER A 288 -22.86 -0.12 -12.53
CA SER A 288 -22.37 -1.13 -11.58
C SER A 288 -22.59 -2.57 -12.08
N VAL A 289 -21.50 -3.26 -12.39
CA VAL A 289 -21.52 -4.69 -12.74
C VAL A 289 -21.44 -5.50 -11.44
N PRO A 290 -22.51 -6.19 -11.00
CA PRO A 290 -22.43 -7.06 -9.85
C PRO A 290 -21.53 -8.26 -10.14
N ILE A 291 -20.81 -8.74 -9.11
CA ILE A 291 -19.96 -9.92 -9.15
C ILE A 291 -20.81 -11.12 -9.62
N ARG A 292 -20.69 -11.50 -10.90
CA ARG A 292 -21.23 -12.77 -11.39
C ARG A 292 -20.07 -13.74 -11.51
N LYS A 293 -20.21 -14.90 -10.86
CA LYS A 293 -19.26 -16.01 -10.97
C LYS A 293 -19.09 -16.38 -12.46
N LYS A 294 -17.91 -16.11 -13.01
CA LYS A 294 -17.48 -16.79 -14.25
C LYS A 294 -17.44 -18.28 -13.94
N MET A 295 -17.94 -19.09 -14.85
CA MET A 295 -17.71 -20.53 -14.83
C MET A 295 -16.27 -20.73 -15.30
N PHE A 296 -15.36 -20.89 -14.34
CA PHE A 296 -13.97 -21.24 -14.62
C PHE A 296 -13.89 -22.74 -14.96
N ILE A 297 -13.04 -23.08 -15.94
CA ILE A 297 -12.78 -24.44 -16.42
C ILE A 297 -11.58 -25.03 -15.68
#